data_AF-A0AAD7NJR9-F1
#
_entry.id   AF-A0AAD7NJR9-F1
#
_cell.length_a   1.000
_cell.length_b   1.000
_cell.length_c   1.000
_cell.angle_alpha   90.00
_cell.angle_beta   90.00
_cell.angle_gamma   90.00
#
_symmetry.space_group_name_H-M   'P 1'
#
loop_
_entity.id
_entity.type
_entity.pdbx_description
1 polymer ?
#
loop_
_entity_poly.entity_id
_entity_poly.type
_entity_poly.pdbx_seq_one_letter_code
_entity_poly.pdbx_strand_id
1 'polypeptide(L)'
;MRLPFSSRRRKPAFPTAKIKSLSLRTSVALPDILSTSLLALKESADAFPPLKSAVGGVLAVWDIADRAKQAKSDACDIALRAEKILDVITDAVPNPSNIPPPMLQRIKRFTVLLEEIRYPMEAIAFTSSISRIVHLRRNERALQGIKAELDEAYHDFLAASALRVETQQAGIADRQAAQQTLLASQQTETHIAVGNVAVAIATSALRVEAQQAEIAVQQTVQHMELASQQGHTYTALGKVAATTDALVLDLSSVLFYSRLSVFFGQPLNDLLVLPYSYIPTFSPCADVRHIMCMIC
;
A
#
# COMPACT_ATOMS: atom_id res chain seq x y z
N MET A 1 -64.37 -35.48 -70.10
CA MET A 1 -63.01 -34.94 -70.33
C MET A 1 -62.29 -34.81 -69.00
N ARG A 2 -61.30 -35.68 -68.74
CA ARG A 2 -60.41 -35.61 -67.55
C ARG A 2 -59.00 -35.33 -68.06
N LEU A 3 -58.36 -34.28 -67.53
CA LEU A 3 -56.94 -34.03 -67.76
C LEU A 3 -56.12 -34.64 -66.60
N PRO A 4 -55.00 -35.31 -66.87
CA PRO A 4 -54.09 -35.77 -65.81
C PRO A 4 -53.06 -34.69 -65.51
N PHE A 5 -53.05 -34.18 -64.28
CA PHE A 5 -51.97 -33.32 -63.77
C PHE A 5 -50.87 -34.20 -63.17
N SER A 6 -49.83 -34.51 -63.95
CA SER A 6 -48.63 -35.18 -63.47
C SER A 6 -47.59 -34.14 -63.01
N SER A 7 -47.67 -33.75 -61.73
CA SER A 7 -46.69 -32.85 -61.12
C SER A 7 -45.47 -33.63 -60.63
N ARG A 8 -44.51 -33.92 -61.52
CA ARG A 8 -43.17 -34.39 -61.16
C ARG A 8 -42.40 -33.28 -60.44
N ARG A 9 -42.48 -33.24 -59.10
CA ARG A 9 -41.53 -32.48 -58.26
C ARG A 9 -40.15 -33.15 -58.34
N ARG A 10 -39.24 -32.58 -59.13
CA ARG A 10 -37.80 -32.89 -59.05
C ARG A 10 -37.27 -32.32 -57.74
N LYS A 11 -36.78 -33.18 -56.85
CA LYS A 11 -36.02 -32.77 -55.65
C LYS A 11 -34.69 -32.18 -56.12
N PRO A 12 -34.29 -30.97 -55.68
CA PRO A 12 -32.94 -30.49 -55.92
C PRO A 12 -31.95 -31.37 -55.13
N ALA A 13 -31.02 -32.00 -55.84
CA ALA A 13 -29.90 -32.68 -55.25
C ALA A 13 -28.95 -31.63 -54.68
N PHE A 14 -29.02 -31.42 -53.36
CA PHE A 14 -28.01 -30.65 -52.66
C PHE A 14 -26.69 -31.44 -52.68
N PRO A 15 -25.57 -30.85 -53.11
CA PRO A 15 -24.26 -31.47 -52.99
C PRO A 15 -23.96 -31.64 -51.50
N THR A 16 -23.96 -32.89 -51.05
CA THR A 16 -23.52 -33.27 -49.71
C THR A 16 -22.00 -33.17 -49.66
N ALA A 17 -21.51 -31.93 -49.54
CA ALA A 17 -20.16 -31.68 -49.08
C ALA A 17 -20.06 -32.30 -47.67
N LYS A 18 -19.36 -33.43 -47.57
CA LYS A 18 -18.94 -34.00 -46.29
C LYS A 18 -18.00 -33.01 -45.63
N ILE A 19 -18.57 -32.04 -44.91
CA ILE A 19 -17.83 -31.25 -43.93
C ILE A 19 -17.42 -32.26 -42.87
N LYS A 20 -16.18 -32.75 -42.98
CA LYS A 20 -15.49 -33.37 -41.86
C LYS A 20 -15.36 -32.27 -40.81
N SER A 21 -16.33 -32.21 -39.90
CA SER A 21 -16.19 -31.40 -38.71
C SER A 21 -14.92 -31.89 -38.02
N LEU A 22 -13.89 -31.06 -38.06
CA LEU A 22 -12.74 -31.19 -37.18
C LEU A 22 -13.28 -30.87 -35.79
N SER A 23 -13.88 -31.89 -35.18
CA SER A 23 -14.02 -32.00 -33.73
C SER A 23 -12.59 -31.96 -33.21
N LEU A 24 -12.13 -30.77 -32.83
CA LEU A 24 -10.99 -30.59 -31.96
C LEU A 24 -11.33 -31.38 -30.69
N ARG A 25 -10.89 -32.63 -30.66
CA ARG A 25 -10.85 -33.45 -29.45
C ARG A 25 -9.65 -33.00 -28.63
N THR A 26 -9.73 -31.80 -28.07
CA THR A 26 -8.95 -31.37 -26.91
C THR A 26 -9.60 -31.89 -25.62
N SER A 27 -10.09 -33.15 -25.62
CA SER A 27 -10.82 -33.74 -24.49
C SER A 27 -10.03 -34.84 -23.77
N VAL A 28 -8.71 -34.85 -23.88
CA VAL A 28 -7.86 -35.80 -23.18
C VAL A 28 -6.97 -35.00 -22.23
N ALA A 29 -7.15 -35.24 -20.92
CA ALA A 29 -6.42 -34.70 -19.75
C ALA A 29 -7.02 -33.51 -18.97
N LEU A 30 -7.98 -32.72 -19.49
CA LEU A 30 -8.63 -31.68 -18.68
C LEU A 30 -9.38 -32.23 -17.44
N PRO A 31 -10.16 -33.33 -17.53
CA PRO A 31 -10.91 -33.83 -16.38
C PRO A 31 -10.03 -34.28 -15.22
N ASP A 32 -8.86 -34.85 -15.53
CA ASP A 32 -7.96 -35.43 -14.53
C ASP A 32 -7.24 -34.32 -13.76
N ILE A 33 -6.84 -33.24 -14.42
CA ILE A 33 -6.19 -32.09 -13.77
C ILE A 33 -7.13 -31.42 -12.77
N LEU A 34 -8.40 -31.21 -13.18
CA LEU A 34 -9.43 -30.55 -12.37
C LEU A 34 -9.84 -31.41 -11.16
N SER A 35 -9.96 -32.73 -11.36
CA SER A 35 -10.20 -33.65 -10.26
C SER A 35 -9.03 -33.63 -9.25
N THR A 36 -7.79 -33.56 -9.76
CA THR A 36 -6.59 -33.52 -8.93
C THR A 36 -6.46 -32.20 -8.16
N SER A 37 -6.73 -31.04 -8.78
CA SER A 37 -6.72 -29.73 -8.11
C SER A 37 -7.77 -29.67 -7.01
N LEU A 38 -9.00 -30.10 -7.29
CA LEU A 38 -10.09 -30.11 -6.32
C LEU A 38 -9.84 -31.08 -5.16
N LEU A 39 -9.23 -32.24 -5.41
CA LEU A 39 -8.81 -33.17 -4.36
C LEU A 39 -7.71 -32.58 -3.49
N ALA A 40 -6.68 -31.97 -4.08
CA ALA A 40 -5.64 -31.27 -3.32
C ALA A 40 -6.23 -30.14 -2.48
N LEU A 41 -7.16 -29.37 -3.06
CA LEU A 41 -7.88 -28.30 -2.37
C LEU A 41 -8.70 -28.84 -1.20
N LYS A 42 -9.40 -29.97 -1.39
CA LYS A 42 -10.19 -30.62 -0.33
C LYS A 42 -9.32 -31.02 0.85
N GLU A 43 -8.17 -31.65 0.60
CA GLU A 43 -7.22 -32.03 1.66
C GLU A 43 -6.63 -30.80 2.37
N SER A 44 -6.36 -29.71 1.62
CA SER A 44 -5.90 -28.45 2.23
C SER A 44 -6.99 -27.75 3.05
N ALA A 45 -8.26 -27.97 2.70
CA ALA A 45 -9.41 -27.39 3.37
C ALA A 45 -9.80 -28.13 4.66
N ASP A 46 -9.12 -29.22 5.05
CA ASP A 46 -9.43 -29.99 6.26
C ASP A 46 -9.34 -29.19 7.56
N ALA A 47 -8.50 -28.15 7.57
CA ALA A 47 -8.43 -27.21 8.68
C ALA A 47 -9.60 -26.19 8.69
N PHE A 48 -10.46 -26.17 7.66
CA PHE A 48 -11.55 -25.20 7.44
C PHE A 48 -12.87 -25.89 7.08
N PRO A 49 -13.65 -26.32 8.09
CA PRO A 49 -14.91 -27.04 7.87
C PRO A 49 -15.87 -26.39 6.84
N PRO A 50 -16.06 -25.05 6.83
CA PRO A 50 -16.92 -24.41 5.82
C PRO A 50 -16.37 -24.52 4.39
N LEU A 51 -15.06 -24.34 4.22
CA LEU A 51 -14.42 -24.44 2.92
C LEU A 51 -14.39 -25.89 2.44
N LYS A 52 -14.06 -26.85 3.33
CA LYS A 52 -14.12 -28.29 3.04
C LYS A 52 -15.49 -28.70 2.51
N SER A 53 -16.56 -28.18 3.11
CA SER A 53 -17.93 -28.46 2.66
C SER A 53 -18.21 -27.87 1.27
N ALA A 54 -17.77 -26.64 0.99
CA ALA A 54 -17.91 -26.04 -0.34
C ALA A 54 -17.11 -26.83 -1.40
N VAL A 55 -15.84 -27.14 -1.14
CA VAL A 55 -14.99 -27.93 -2.04
C VAL A 55 -15.56 -29.33 -2.27
N GLY A 56 -16.05 -29.98 -1.22
CA GLY A 56 -16.74 -31.27 -1.32
C GLY A 56 -18.00 -31.20 -2.18
N GLY A 57 -18.78 -30.13 -2.06
CA GLY A 57 -19.96 -29.88 -2.91
C GLY A 57 -19.58 -29.72 -4.39
N VAL A 58 -18.52 -28.97 -4.69
CA VAL A 58 -18.03 -28.82 -6.08
C VAL A 58 -17.54 -30.14 -6.65
N LEU A 59 -16.78 -30.93 -5.88
CA LEU A 59 -16.37 -32.28 -6.28
C LEU A 59 -17.58 -33.19 -6.57
N ALA A 60 -18.61 -33.14 -5.73
CA ALA A 60 -19.82 -33.93 -5.96
C ALA A 60 -20.52 -33.52 -7.27
N VAL A 61 -20.66 -32.21 -7.51
CA VAL A 61 -21.22 -31.64 -8.75
C VAL A 61 -20.38 -32.06 -9.97
N TRP A 62 -19.05 -32.01 -9.86
CA TRP A 62 -18.12 -32.46 -10.88
C TRP A 62 -18.29 -33.95 -11.21
N ASP A 63 -18.34 -34.82 -10.20
CA ASP A 63 -18.50 -36.26 -10.40
C ASP A 63 -19.85 -36.61 -11.04
N ILE A 64 -20.90 -35.85 -10.72
CA ILE A 64 -22.22 -36.00 -11.35
C ILE A 64 -22.15 -35.54 -12.81
N ALA A 65 -21.48 -34.41 -13.07
CA ALA A 65 -21.27 -33.89 -14.42
C ALA A 65 -20.51 -34.85 -15.32
N ASP A 66 -19.44 -35.47 -14.82
CA ASP A 66 -18.65 -36.42 -15.62
C ASP A 66 -19.44 -37.70 -15.94
N ARG A 67 -20.30 -38.14 -15.02
CA ARG A 67 -21.24 -39.27 -15.24
C ARG A 67 -22.34 -38.94 -16.25
N ALA A 68 -22.73 -37.67 -16.38
CA ALA A 68 -23.78 -37.21 -17.30
C ALA A 68 -23.30 -37.08 -18.76
N LYS A 69 -23.00 -38.21 -19.42
CA LYS A 69 -22.38 -38.31 -20.77
C LYS A 69 -23.02 -37.49 -21.91
N GLN A 70 -24.28 -37.06 -21.80
CA GLN A 70 -25.01 -36.34 -22.86
C GLN A 70 -25.26 -34.86 -22.57
N ALA A 71 -25.19 -34.43 -21.31
CA ALA A 71 -25.24 -33.03 -20.89
C ALA A 71 -23.85 -32.54 -20.46
N LYS A 72 -22.80 -33.23 -20.95
CA LYS A 72 -21.41 -33.09 -20.49
C LYS A 72 -20.90 -31.66 -20.62
N SER A 73 -21.31 -30.92 -21.66
CA SER A 73 -20.85 -29.54 -21.85
C SER A 73 -21.36 -28.62 -20.74
N ASP A 74 -22.67 -28.57 -20.52
CA ASP A 74 -23.27 -27.64 -19.54
C ASP A 74 -22.93 -28.02 -18.10
N ALA A 75 -22.89 -29.32 -17.80
CA ALA A 75 -22.53 -29.79 -16.48
C ALA A 75 -21.04 -29.56 -16.17
N CYS A 76 -20.16 -29.75 -17.16
CA CYS A 76 -18.74 -29.41 -17.04
C CYS A 76 -18.54 -27.90 -16.88
N ASP A 77 -19.30 -27.07 -17.60
CA ASP A 77 -19.29 -25.61 -17.45
C ASP A 77 -19.63 -25.18 -16.02
N ILE A 78 -20.65 -25.79 -15.41
CA ILE A 78 -21.05 -25.50 -14.02
C ILE A 78 -19.93 -25.89 -13.05
N ALA A 79 -19.35 -27.07 -13.22
CA ALA A 79 -18.30 -27.55 -12.34
C ALA A 79 -17.00 -26.73 -12.46
N LEU A 80 -16.60 -26.36 -13.69
CA LEU A 80 -15.49 -25.43 -13.96
C LEU A 80 -15.73 -24.04 -13.35
N ARG A 81 -16.98 -23.55 -13.39
CA ARG A 81 -17.32 -22.28 -12.75
C ARG A 81 -17.22 -22.37 -11.24
N ALA A 82 -17.73 -23.45 -10.65
CA ALA A 82 -17.67 -23.67 -9.22
C ALA A 82 -16.22 -23.80 -8.72
N GLU A 83 -15.32 -24.42 -9.49
CA GLU A 83 -13.88 -24.44 -9.20
C GLU A 83 -13.28 -23.02 -9.22
N LYS A 84 -13.54 -22.22 -10.27
CA LYS A 84 -13.07 -20.82 -10.31
C LYS A 84 -13.52 -20.01 -9.10
N ILE A 85 -14.74 -20.25 -8.60
CA ILE A 85 -15.24 -19.61 -7.38
C ILE A 85 -14.40 -20.03 -6.17
N LEU A 86 -14.04 -21.31 -6.07
CA LEU A 86 -13.19 -21.82 -5.01
C LEU A 86 -11.77 -21.26 -5.09
N ASP A 87 -11.19 -21.09 -6.28
CA ASP A 87 -9.88 -20.45 -6.45
C ASP A 87 -9.91 -19.03 -5.89
N VAL A 88 -10.92 -18.24 -6.26
CA VAL A 88 -11.09 -16.87 -5.74
C VAL A 88 -11.32 -16.86 -4.22
N ILE A 89 -12.09 -17.81 -3.68
CA ILE A 89 -12.28 -17.94 -2.22
C ILE A 89 -10.93 -18.24 -1.55
N THR A 90 -10.14 -19.15 -2.11
CA THR A 90 -8.85 -19.57 -1.57
C THR A 90 -7.86 -18.42 -1.55
N ASP A 91 -7.79 -17.65 -2.63
CA ASP A 91 -6.97 -16.43 -2.73
C ASP A 91 -7.44 -15.35 -1.74
N ALA A 92 -8.76 -15.24 -1.51
CA ALA A 92 -9.33 -14.26 -0.58
C ALA A 92 -9.18 -14.64 0.91
N VAL A 93 -8.83 -15.89 1.23
CA VAL A 93 -8.66 -16.39 2.61
C VAL A 93 -7.20 -16.79 2.88
N PRO A 94 -6.27 -15.84 3.00
CA PRO A 94 -4.86 -16.15 3.26
C PRO A 94 -4.62 -16.70 4.68
N ASN A 95 -5.40 -16.24 5.66
CA ASN A 95 -5.40 -16.80 7.01
C ASN A 95 -6.78 -17.36 7.36
N PRO A 96 -6.89 -18.68 7.36
CA PRO A 96 -8.18 -19.34 7.46
C PRO A 96 -8.67 -19.50 8.93
N SER A 97 -7.82 -19.18 9.92
CA SER A 97 -8.24 -18.98 11.32
C SER A 97 -8.91 -17.62 11.55
N ASN A 98 -8.85 -16.68 10.61
CA ASN A 98 -9.36 -15.32 10.75
C ASN A 98 -10.28 -14.92 9.58
N ILE A 99 -11.32 -15.73 9.36
CA ILE A 99 -12.36 -15.45 8.38
C ILE A 99 -13.37 -14.46 8.98
N PRO A 100 -13.59 -13.28 8.39
CA PRO A 100 -14.62 -12.37 8.89
C PRO A 100 -16.01 -13.00 8.83
N PRO A 101 -16.88 -12.73 9.81
CA PRO A 101 -18.26 -13.22 9.82
C PRO A 101 -19.05 -13.06 8.51
N PRO A 102 -19.00 -11.91 7.80
CA PRO A 102 -19.74 -11.77 6.54
C PRO A 102 -19.21 -12.68 5.42
N MET A 103 -17.91 -12.96 5.39
CA MET A 103 -17.32 -13.88 4.40
C MET A 103 -17.70 -15.33 4.71
N LEU A 104 -17.70 -15.70 6.00
CA LEU A 104 -18.15 -17.01 6.46
C LEU A 104 -19.61 -17.28 6.09
N GLN A 105 -20.50 -16.30 6.26
CA GLN A 105 -21.91 -16.43 5.87
C GLN A 105 -22.08 -16.68 4.38
N ARG A 106 -21.25 -16.04 3.54
CA ARG A 106 -21.27 -16.22 2.07
C ARG A 106 -20.78 -17.59 1.66
N ILE A 107 -19.69 -18.08 2.26
CA ILE A 107 -19.19 -19.45 2.04
C ILE A 107 -20.29 -20.45 2.39
N LYS A 108 -20.98 -20.26 3.52
CA LYS A 108 -22.11 -21.12 3.92
C LYS A 108 -23.27 -21.07 2.90
N ARG A 109 -23.64 -19.87 2.43
CA ARG A 109 -24.68 -19.71 1.39
C ARG A 109 -24.28 -20.43 0.11
N PHE A 110 -23.03 -20.29 -0.31
CA PHE A 110 -22.48 -20.98 -1.48
C PHE A 110 -22.53 -22.51 -1.32
N THR A 111 -22.18 -23.04 -0.14
CA THR A 111 -22.31 -24.48 0.15
C THR A 111 -23.77 -24.95 0.03
N VAL A 112 -24.74 -24.19 0.55
CA VAL A 112 -26.16 -24.53 0.43
C VAL A 112 -26.58 -24.56 -1.04
N LEU A 113 -26.17 -23.56 -1.83
CA LEU A 113 -26.44 -23.53 -3.27
C LEU A 113 -25.86 -24.75 -4.00
N LEU A 114 -24.64 -25.18 -3.64
CA LEU A 114 -24.04 -26.38 -4.25
C LEU A 114 -24.86 -27.64 -3.95
N GLU A 115 -25.41 -27.79 -2.74
CA GLU A 115 -26.29 -28.92 -2.41
C GLU A 115 -27.65 -28.81 -3.12
N GLU A 116 -28.20 -27.61 -3.26
CA GLU A 116 -29.43 -27.36 -4.02
C GLU A 116 -29.25 -27.65 -5.52
N ILE A 117 -28.06 -27.41 -6.08
CA ILE A 117 -27.67 -27.75 -7.45
C ILE A 117 -27.43 -29.24 -7.62
N ARG A 118 -26.86 -29.88 -6.61
CA ARG A 118 -26.53 -31.31 -6.62
C ARG A 118 -27.78 -32.18 -6.84
N TYR A 119 -28.85 -31.93 -6.11
CA TYR A 119 -30.09 -32.71 -6.20
C TYR A 119 -30.68 -32.82 -7.63
N PRO A 120 -30.94 -31.72 -8.37
CA PRO A 120 -31.42 -31.79 -9.74
C PRO A 120 -30.38 -32.38 -10.70
N MET A 121 -29.08 -32.18 -10.48
CA MET A 121 -28.04 -32.80 -11.30
C MET A 121 -27.99 -34.32 -11.13
N GLU A 122 -28.14 -34.84 -9.90
CA GLU A 122 -28.27 -36.28 -9.65
C GLU A 122 -29.50 -36.83 -10.37
N ALA A 123 -30.65 -36.17 -10.25
CA ALA A 123 -31.87 -36.57 -10.95
C ALA A 123 -31.67 -36.64 -12.47
N ILE A 124 -30.94 -35.67 -13.07
CA ILE A 124 -30.60 -35.69 -14.50
C ILE A 124 -29.69 -36.89 -14.83
N ALA A 125 -28.65 -37.12 -14.03
CA ALA A 125 -27.68 -38.19 -14.28
C ALA A 125 -28.29 -39.59 -14.24
N PHE A 126 -29.33 -39.82 -13.42
CA PHE A 126 -29.99 -41.12 -13.27
C PHE A 126 -31.19 -41.37 -14.21
N THR A 127 -31.57 -40.42 -15.07
CA THR A 127 -32.73 -40.61 -15.98
C THR A 127 -32.43 -41.52 -17.18
N SER A 128 -33.36 -42.44 -17.47
CA SER A 128 -33.22 -43.44 -18.53
C SER A 128 -33.37 -42.87 -19.95
N SER A 129 -32.82 -43.59 -20.93
CA SER A 129 -32.59 -43.16 -22.32
C SER A 129 -33.80 -42.69 -23.14
N ILE A 130 -35.03 -42.90 -22.67
CA ILE A 130 -36.26 -42.68 -23.47
C ILE A 130 -37.06 -41.45 -22.97
N SER A 131 -37.01 -41.13 -21.67
CA SER A 131 -37.45 -39.81 -21.14
C SER A 131 -36.57 -38.66 -21.67
N ARG A 132 -35.38 -39.03 -22.15
CA ARG A 132 -34.25 -38.22 -22.59
C ARG A 132 -34.59 -37.04 -23.53
N ILE A 133 -35.50 -37.19 -24.49
CA ILE A 133 -35.75 -36.13 -25.49
C ILE A 133 -36.67 -35.02 -24.96
N VAL A 134 -37.73 -35.37 -24.23
CA VAL A 134 -38.65 -34.38 -23.64
C VAL A 134 -38.01 -33.71 -22.43
N HIS A 135 -37.21 -34.45 -21.66
CA HIS A 135 -36.47 -33.89 -20.53
C HIS A 135 -35.25 -33.07 -20.94
N LEU A 136 -34.66 -33.25 -22.13
CA LEU A 136 -33.51 -32.47 -22.59
C LEU A 136 -33.76 -30.95 -22.49
N ARG A 137 -34.90 -30.45 -23.02
CA ARG A 137 -35.24 -29.01 -22.96
C ARG A 137 -35.58 -28.52 -21.56
N ARG A 138 -36.18 -29.38 -20.73
CA ARG A 138 -36.53 -29.02 -19.35
C ARG A 138 -35.27 -28.98 -18.46
N ASN A 139 -34.35 -29.91 -18.69
CA ASN A 139 -33.06 -30.00 -18.03
C ASN A 139 -32.14 -28.84 -18.47
N GLU A 140 -32.15 -28.47 -19.76
CA GLU A 140 -31.41 -27.30 -20.25
C GLU A 140 -31.86 -26.01 -19.56
N ARG A 141 -33.17 -25.78 -19.42
CA ARG A 141 -33.68 -24.62 -18.66
C ARG A 141 -33.31 -24.69 -17.17
N ALA A 142 -33.36 -25.87 -16.56
CA ALA A 142 -32.96 -26.04 -15.17
C ALA A 142 -31.47 -25.76 -14.97
N LEU A 143 -30.61 -26.27 -15.86
CA LEU A 143 -29.17 -26.02 -15.87
C LEU A 143 -28.86 -24.54 -16.11
N GLN A 144 -29.60 -23.86 -17.00
CA GLN A 144 -29.47 -22.42 -17.21
C GLN A 144 -29.87 -21.62 -15.97
N GLY A 145 -30.93 -22.02 -15.26
CA GLY A 145 -31.32 -21.41 -13.99
C GLY A 145 -30.23 -21.56 -12.92
N ILE A 146 -29.72 -22.78 -12.76
CA ILE A 146 -28.59 -23.09 -11.87
C ILE A 146 -27.35 -22.24 -12.21
N LYS A 147 -27.02 -22.13 -13.50
CA LYS A 147 -25.88 -21.35 -13.98
C LYS A 147 -26.04 -19.86 -13.64
N ALA A 148 -27.23 -19.31 -13.81
CA ALA A 148 -27.53 -17.92 -13.47
C ALA A 148 -27.44 -17.68 -11.95
N GLU A 149 -27.95 -18.61 -11.13
CA GLU A 149 -27.89 -18.52 -9.67
C GLU A 149 -26.45 -18.64 -9.15
N LEU A 150 -25.64 -19.51 -9.75
CA LEU A 150 -24.21 -19.63 -9.46
C LEU A 150 -23.45 -18.35 -9.84
N ASP A 151 -23.77 -17.74 -10.99
CA ASP A 151 -23.18 -16.48 -11.44
C ASP A 151 -23.56 -15.32 -10.51
N GLU A 152 -24.83 -15.24 -10.10
CA GLU A 152 -25.31 -14.24 -9.14
C GLU A 152 -24.56 -14.38 -7.80
N ALA A 153 -24.47 -15.61 -7.26
CA ALA A 153 -23.74 -15.86 -6.02
C ALA A 153 -22.24 -15.52 -6.14
N TYR A 154 -21.64 -15.77 -7.30
CA TYR A 154 -20.26 -15.40 -7.59
C TYR A 154 -20.07 -13.88 -7.64
N HIS A 155 -20.97 -13.16 -8.32
CA HIS A 155 -20.92 -11.70 -8.38
C HIS A 155 -21.13 -11.07 -7.01
N ASP A 156 -22.09 -11.58 -6.23
CA ASP A 156 -22.29 -11.18 -4.84
C ASP A 156 -21.01 -11.36 -4.02
N PHE A 157 -20.35 -12.51 -4.15
CA PHE A 157 -19.10 -12.80 -3.47
C PHE A 157 -17.98 -11.84 -3.87
N LEU A 158 -17.76 -11.65 -5.18
CA LEU A 158 -16.75 -10.73 -5.71
C LEU A 158 -16.98 -9.29 -5.22
N ALA A 159 -18.20 -8.77 -5.31
CA ALA A 159 -18.53 -7.42 -4.91
C ALA A 159 -18.17 -7.16 -3.43
N ALA A 160 -18.41 -8.14 -2.56
CA ALA A 160 -18.06 -7.99 -1.15
C ALA A 160 -16.60 -8.21 -0.83
N SER A 161 -15.92 -9.08 -1.58
CA SER A 161 -14.46 -9.22 -1.46
C SER A 161 -13.77 -7.89 -1.84
N ALA A 162 -14.25 -7.21 -2.89
CA ALA A 162 -13.75 -5.91 -3.29
C ALA A 162 -13.97 -4.83 -2.21
N LEU A 163 -15.18 -4.73 -1.66
CA LEU A 163 -15.49 -3.79 -0.56
C LEU A 163 -14.58 -4.01 0.66
N ARG A 164 -14.19 -5.26 0.94
CA ARG A 164 -13.27 -5.57 2.03
C ARG A 164 -11.85 -5.06 1.75
N VAL A 165 -11.36 -5.23 0.52
CA VAL A 165 -10.03 -4.72 0.14
C VAL A 165 -9.99 -3.20 0.29
N GLU A 166 -11.04 -2.50 -0.14
CA GLU A 166 -11.14 -1.04 0.00
C GLU A 166 -11.17 -0.60 1.47
N THR A 167 -11.97 -1.26 2.32
CA THR A 167 -12.03 -0.92 3.75
C THR A 167 -10.73 -1.23 4.49
N GLN A 168 -10.01 -2.30 4.13
CA GLN A 168 -8.69 -2.57 4.67
C GLN A 168 -7.64 -1.57 4.19
N GLN A 169 -7.68 -1.18 2.92
CA GLN A 169 -6.80 -0.15 2.37
C GLN A 169 -7.06 1.21 3.03
N ALA A 170 -8.31 1.58 3.27
CA ALA A 170 -8.66 2.79 4.03
C ALA A 170 -8.08 2.75 5.44
N GLY A 171 -8.21 1.63 6.16
CA GLY A 171 -7.63 1.49 7.49
C GLY A 171 -6.09 1.51 7.51
N ILE A 172 -5.43 1.07 6.44
CA ILE A 172 -3.96 1.20 6.29
C ILE A 172 -3.58 2.65 6.03
N ALA A 173 -4.32 3.36 5.17
CA ALA A 173 -4.08 4.78 4.90
C ALA A 173 -4.22 5.63 6.17
N ASP A 174 -5.25 5.37 6.99
CA ASP A 174 -5.44 6.07 8.28
C ASP A 174 -4.27 5.82 9.24
N ARG A 175 -3.77 4.57 9.31
CA ARG A 175 -2.59 4.24 10.13
C ARG A 175 -1.33 4.92 9.62
N GLN A 176 -1.15 5.01 8.31
CA GLN A 176 -0.03 5.72 7.71
C GLN A 176 -0.10 7.23 7.99
N ALA A 177 -1.28 7.84 7.89
CA ALA A 177 -1.48 9.25 8.24
C ALA A 177 -1.17 9.52 9.72
N ALA A 178 -1.61 8.63 10.63
CA ALA A 178 -1.29 8.72 12.04
C ALA A 178 0.22 8.56 12.31
N GLN A 179 0.90 7.62 11.64
CA GLN A 179 2.35 7.45 11.75
C GLN A 179 3.12 8.66 11.23
N GLN A 180 2.69 9.27 10.12
CA GLN A 180 3.32 10.48 9.59
C GLN A 180 3.16 11.66 10.55
N THR A 181 2.00 11.79 11.20
CA THR A 181 1.77 12.84 12.20
C THR A 181 2.67 12.65 13.43
N LEU A 182 2.86 11.41 13.89
CA LEU A 182 3.77 11.10 14.99
C LEU A 182 5.25 11.35 14.62
N LEU A 183 5.65 11.01 13.39
CA LEU A 183 7.00 11.30 12.89
C LEU A 183 7.24 12.82 12.81
N ALA A 184 6.26 13.58 12.32
CA ALA A 184 6.33 15.03 12.26
C ALA A 184 6.49 15.65 13.65
N SER A 185 5.75 15.17 14.67
CA SER A 185 5.91 15.66 16.03
C SER A 185 7.29 15.33 16.61
N GLN A 186 7.79 14.11 16.40
CA GLN A 186 9.14 13.74 16.85
C GLN A 186 10.23 14.59 16.19
N GLN A 187 10.10 14.89 14.89
CA GLN A 187 11.02 15.78 14.19
C GLN A 187 11.03 17.17 14.83
N THR A 188 9.87 17.75 15.13
CA THR A 188 9.81 19.07 15.77
C THR A 188 10.50 19.10 17.14
N GLU A 189 10.32 18.05 17.97
CA GLU A 189 10.99 17.95 19.27
C GLU A 189 12.51 17.84 19.12
N THR A 190 12.99 17.04 18.15
CA THR A 190 14.44 16.92 17.90
C THR A 190 15.05 18.23 17.40
N HIS A 191 14.37 18.98 16.53
CA HIS A 191 14.84 20.29 16.08
C HIS A 191 14.96 21.29 17.25
N ILE A 192 13.98 21.31 18.16
CA ILE A 192 14.03 22.15 19.36
C ILE A 192 15.19 21.73 20.28
N ALA A 193 15.36 20.43 20.52
CA ALA A 193 16.43 19.91 21.36
C ALA A 193 17.83 20.23 20.79
N VAL A 194 18.03 20.06 19.48
CA VAL A 194 19.29 20.41 18.80
C VAL A 194 19.56 21.91 18.88
N GLY A 195 18.53 22.74 18.71
CA GLY A 195 18.63 24.20 18.89
C GLY A 195 19.09 24.58 20.30
N ASN A 196 18.51 23.97 21.33
CA ASN A 196 18.89 24.20 22.73
C ASN A 196 20.33 23.78 23.02
N VAL A 197 20.79 22.64 22.48
CA VAL A 197 22.17 22.19 22.61
C VAL A 197 23.14 23.15 21.93
N ALA A 198 22.82 23.64 20.72
CA ALA A 198 23.65 24.60 20.01
C ALA A 198 23.81 25.91 20.79
N VAL A 199 22.73 26.43 21.40
CA VAL A 199 22.78 27.62 22.28
C VAL A 199 23.65 27.36 23.52
N ALA A 200 23.54 26.20 24.14
CA ALA A 200 24.34 25.83 25.30
C ALA A 200 25.85 25.77 24.97
N ILE A 201 26.20 25.17 23.82
CA ILE A 201 27.58 25.11 23.33
C ILE A 201 28.12 26.52 23.06
N ALA A 202 27.38 27.36 22.33
CA ALA A 202 27.79 28.74 22.06
C ALA A 202 28.01 29.54 23.36
N THR A 203 27.11 29.39 24.33
CA THR A 203 27.23 30.03 25.64
C THR A 203 28.46 29.54 26.42
N SER A 204 28.80 28.24 26.30
CA SER A 204 29.98 27.68 26.95
C SER A 204 31.28 28.18 26.33
N ALA A 205 31.35 28.30 24.99
CA ALA A 205 32.51 28.84 24.29
C ALA A 205 32.81 30.29 24.71
N LEU A 206 31.78 31.13 24.73
CA LEU A 206 31.87 32.52 25.21
C LEU A 206 32.37 32.62 26.65
N ARG A 207 31.95 31.70 27.53
CA ARG A 207 32.44 31.67 28.92
C ARG A 207 33.91 31.30 29.02
N VAL A 208 34.38 30.37 28.19
CA VAL A 208 35.79 29.96 28.17
C VAL A 208 36.66 31.13 27.69
N GLU A 209 36.24 31.84 26.63
CA GLU A 209 36.95 33.02 26.14
C GLU A 209 36.99 34.14 27.20
N ALA A 210 35.86 34.41 27.85
CA ALA A 210 35.79 35.40 28.93
C ALA A 210 36.71 35.04 30.12
N GLN A 211 36.74 33.77 30.54
CA GLN A 211 37.64 33.30 31.59
C GLN A 211 39.12 33.43 31.17
N GLN A 212 39.44 33.14 29.91
CA GLN A 212 40.81 33.25 29.42
C GLN A 212 41.28 34.71 29.34
N ALA A 213 40.38 35.63 28.98
CA ALA A 213 40.63 37.06 29.06
C ALA A 213 40.83 37.53 30.50
N GLU A 214 40.03 37.05 31.46
CA GLU A 214 40.19 37.38 32.88
C GLU A 214 41.55 36.91 33.42
N ILE A 215 41.98 35.69 33.08
CA ILE A 215 43.30 35.17 33.45
C ILE A 215 44.42 36.03 32.86
N ALA A 216 44.31 36.45 31.59
CA ALA A 216 45.31 37.32 30.95
C ALA A 216 45.39 38.70 31.64
N VAL A 217 44.26 39.26 32.05
CA VAL A 217 44.22 40.51 32.84
C VAL A 217 44.88 40.31 34.20
N GLN A 218 44.60 39.22 34.92
CA GLN A 218 45.24 38.95 36.21
C GLN A 218 46.77 38.79 36.09
N GLN A 219 47.24 38.10 35.05
CA GLN A 219 48.67 37.95 34.78
C GLN A 219 49.35 39.29 34.45
N THR A 220 48.72 40.14 33.63
CA THR A 220 49.26 41.46 33.32
C THR A 220 49.30 42.38 34.54
N VAL A 221 48.29 42.33 35.42
CA VAL A 221 48.29 43.05 36.70
C VAL A 221 49.45 42.60 37.59
N GLN A 222 49.70 41.30 37.74
CA GLN A 222 50.85 40.78 38.49
C GLN A 222 52.18 41.29 37.90
N HIS A 223 52.32 41.30 36.58
CA HIS A 223 53.51 41.85 35.92
C HIS A 223 53.68 43.36 36.16
N MET A 224 52.60 44.13 36.20
CA MET A 224 52.66 45.56 36.53
C MET A 224 53.10 45.80 37.97
N GLU A 225 52.64 44.97 38.90
CA GLU A 225 53.02 45.07 40.31
C GLU A 225 54.52 44.81 40.50
N LEU A 226 55.07 43.81 39.80
CA LEU A 226 56.52 43.55 39.71
C LEU A 226 57.28 44.71 39.04
N ALA A 227 56.77 45.28 37.94
CA ALA A 227 57.42 46.37 37.22
C ALA A 227 57.38 47.71 37.99
N SER A 228 56.34 47.94 38.79
CA SER A 228 56.20 49.09 39.69
C SER A 228 57.34 49.12 40.73
N GLN A 229 57.74 47.94 41.24
CA GLN A 229 58.89 47.83 42.13
C GLN A 229 60.23 48.22 41.47
N GLN A 230 60.29 48.29 40.13
CA GLN A 230 61.50 48.61 39.36
C GLN A 230 61.50 50.02 38.72
N GLY A 231 60.49 50.85 38.95
CA GLY A 231 60.47 52.26 38.49
C GLY A 231 60.07 52.49 37.02
N HIS A 232 59.43 51.53 36.37
CA HIS A 232 59.00 51.61 34.95
C HIS A 232 57.47 51.70 34.76
N THR A 233 56.80 52.52 35.57
CA THR A 233 55.33 52.50 35.71
C THR A 233 54.56 53.01 34.48
N TYR A 234 55.09 53.98 33.74
CA TYR A 234 54.36 54.64 32.65
C TYR A 234 54.27 53.81 31.35
N THR A 235 55.27 52.98 31.06
CA THR A 235 55.26 52.13 29.84
C THR A 235 54.31 50.94 29.97
N ALA A 236 54.09 50.48 31.20
CA ALA A 236 53.17 49.38 31.49
C ALA A 236 51.69 49.79 31.33
N LEU A 237 51.33 51.01 31.76
CA LEU A 237 49.97 51.56 31.64
C LEU A 237 49.50 51.69 30.17
N GLY A 238 50.39 52.08 29.25
CA GLY A 238 50.06 52.21 27.83
C GLY A 238 49.73 50.88 27.15
N LYS A 239 50.37 49.77 27.57
CA LYS A 239 50.08 48.44 27.03
C LYS A 239 48.72 47.90 27.49
N VAL A 240 48.31 48.21 28.72
CA VAL A 240 47.00 47.81 29.24
C VAL A 240 45.87 48.51 28.48
N ALA A 241 45.98 49.81 28.27
CA ALA A 241 44.96 50.59 27.54
C ALA A 241 44.71 50.03 26.12
N ALA A 242 45.79 49.69 25.40
CA ALA A 242 45.69 49.11 24.06
C ALA A 242 45.05 47.72 24.04
N THR A 243 45.28 46.90 25.07
CA THR A 243 44.61 45.58 25.17
C THR A 243 43.13 45.68 25.53
N THR A 244 42.72 46.67 26.31
CA THR A 244 41.30 46.89 26.66
C THR A 244 40.46 47.34 25.45
N ASP A 245 40.97 48.24 24.60
CA ASP A 245 40.22 48.71 23.43
C ASP A 245 40.00 47.60 22.38
N ALA A 246 40.97 46.70 22.22
CA ALA A 246 40.85 45.56 21.31
C ALA A 246 39.76 44.56 21.78
N LEU A 247 39.63 44.33 23.08
CA LEU A 247 38.63 43.42 23.65
C LEU A 247 37.20 43.96 23.54
N VAL A 248 37.00 45.28 23.67
CA VAL A 248 35.67 45.90 23.61
C VAL A 248 35.06 45.81 22.21
N LEU A 249 35.87 45.95 21.16
CA LEU A 249 35.39 45.85 19.78
C LEU A 249 34.95 44.42 19.43
N ASP A 250 35.68 43.40 19.89
CA ASP A 250 35.42 42.01 19.51
C ASP A 250 34.14 41.44 20.13
N LEU A 251 33.87 41.77 21.41
CA LEU A 251 32.66 41.36 22.14
C LEU A 251 31.37 41.93 21.53
N SER A 252 31.43 43.12 20.92
CA SER A 252 30.26 43.77 20.32
C SER A 252 29.79 43.08 19.04
N SER A 253 30.71 42.58 18.22
CA SER A 253 30.43 41.80 17.02
C SER A 253 29.80 40.44 17.35
N VAL A 254 30.34 39.72 18.34
CA VAL A 254 29.88 38.37 18.66
C VAL A 254 28.47 38.37 19.26
N LEU A 255 28.12 39.36 20.09
CA LEU A 255 26.77 39.52 20.63
C LEU A 255 25.74 39.89 19.55
N PHE A 256 26.16 40.62 18.50
CA PHE A 256 25.29 40.99 17.39
C PHE A 256 24.92 39.77 16.53
N TYR A 257 25.89 38.93 16.16
CA TYR A 257 25.64 37.72 15.38
C TYR A 257 24.81 36.68 16.13
N SER A 258 25.03 36.54 17.44
CA SER A 258 24.28 35.59 18.27
C SER A 258 22.79 35.97 18.41
N ARG A 259 22.46 37.27 18.39
CA ARG A 259 21.05 37.72 18.41
C ARG A 259 20.34 37.52 17.07
N LEU A 260 21.05 37.66 15.96
CA LEU A 260 20.49 37.45 14.62
C LEU A 260 20.12 35.98 14.37
N SER A 261 20.97 35.01 14.78
CA SER A 261 20.69 33.59 14.56
C SER A 261 19.45 33.09 15.32
N VAL A 262 19.17 33.65 16.50
CA VAL A 262 17.97 33.32 17.29
C VAL A 262 16.70 33.89 16.64
N PHE A 263 16.81 35.06 16.01
CA PHE A 263 15.65 35.75 15.43
C PHE A 263 15.18 35.12 14.11
N PHE A 264 16.10 34.56 13.31
CA PHE A 264 15.78 34.01 11.98
C PHE A 264 15.45 32.52 11.97
N GLY A 265 15.68 31.77 13.06
CA GLY A 265 15.33 30.35 13.15
C GLY A 265 15.98 29.46 12.08
N GLN A 266 17.04 29.94 11.43
CA GLN A 266 17.77 29.26 10.36
C GLN A 266 19.18 28.90 10.86
N PRO A 267 19.71 27.72 10.49
CA PRO A 267 21.08 27.36 10.84
C PRO A 267 22.07 28.32 10.15
N LEU A 268 23.08 28.78 10.89
CA LEU A 268 24.14 29.71 10.44
C LEU A 268 24.84 29.32 9.13
N ASN A 269 24.80 28.04 8.75
CA ASN A 269 25.37 27.54 7.50
C ASN A 269 24.64 28.03 6.25
N ASP A 270 23.34 28.35 6.33
CA ASP A 270 22.59 28.84 5.16
C ASP A 270 22.77 30.35 4.92
N LEU A 271 23.14 31.11 5.96
CA LEU A 271 23.48 32.54 5.86
C LEU A 271 24.91 32.78 5.33
N LEU A 272 25.78 31.77 5.35
CA LEU A 272 27.15 31.85 4.83
C LEU A 272 27.26 31.54 3.33
N VAL A 273 26.15 31.21 2.66
CA VAL A 273 26.07 31.04 1.19
C VAL A 273 25.43 32.25 0.54
N LEU A 274 25.80 33.46 0.98
CA LEU A 274 25.65 34.64 0.14
C LEU A 274 26.93 34.80 -0.69
N PRO A 275 26.83 35.00 -2.01
CA PRO A 275 28.00 35.11 -2.87
C PRO A 275 28.90 36.23 -2.36
N TYR A 276 30.19 35.93 -2.24
CA TYR A 276 31.30 36.77 -1.76
C TYR A 276 31.49 38.12 -2.50
N SER A 277 30.55 38.53 -3.35
CA SER A 277 30.63 39.67 -4.26
C SER A 277 29.98 40.95 -3.73
N TYR A 278 29.54 41.01 -2.48
CA TYR A 278 29.06 42.27 -1.88
C TYR A 278 29.50 42.41 -0.43
N ILE A 279 30.76 42.82 -0.24
CA ILE A 279 31.23 43.38 1.03
C ILE A 279 31.02 44.89 0.93
N PRO A 280 29.97 45.48 1.53
CA PRO A 280 29.91 46.92 1.66
C PRO A 280 31.06 47.34 2.59
N THR A 281 31.99 48.12 2.08
CA THR A 281 33.00 48.79 2.91
C THR A 281 32.27 49.71 3.88
N PHE A 282 32.18 49.30 5.14
CA PHE A 282 31.61 50.12 6.21
C PHE A 282 32.51 51.33 6.43
N SER A 283 32.03 52.49 5.99
CA SER A 283 32.57 53.78 6.41
C SER A 283 32.08 54.06 7.84
N PRO A 284 32.96 54.42 8.79
CA PRO A 284 32.63 54.55 10.22
C PRO A 284 31.70 55.74 10.57
N CYS A 285 31.01 56.34 9.60
CA CYS A 285 30.08 57.46 9.81
C CYS A 285 28.63 57.18 9.38
N ALA A 286 28.26 55.94 9.05
CA ALA A 286 26.89 55.64 8.62
C ALA A 286 25.93 55.46 9.81
N ASP A 287 24.94 56.35 9.88
CA ASP A 287 23.86 56.39 10.87
C ASP A 287 23.04 55.09 10.88
N VAL A 288 22.87 54.50 12.08
CA VAL A 288 22.26 53.18 12.35
C VAL A 288 20.82 53.07 11.80
N ARG A 289 20.17 54.20 11.52
CA ARG A 289 18.81 54.26 10.98
C ARG A 289 18.67 53.68 9.57
N HIS A 290 19.75 53.56 8.78
CA HIS A 290 19.65 53.02 7.42
C HIS A 290 19.61 51.49 7.34
N ILE A 291 20.09 50.78 8.36
CA ILE A 291 20.18 49.31 8.31
C ILE A 291 18.82 48.65 8.54
N MET A 292 17.89 49.29 9.26
CA MET A 292 16.52 48.75 9.43
C MET A 292 15.61 48.92 8.21
N CYS A 293 15.99 49.70 7.20
CA CYS A 293 15.12 49.95 6.03
C CYS A 293 15.27 48.89 4.91
N MET A 294 16.26 47.99 4.99
CA MET A 294 16.49 46.94 3.99
C MET A 294 15.84 45.59 4.33
N ILE A 295 15.12 45.47 5.45
CA ILE A 295 14.62 44.19 6.00
C ILE A 295 13.07 44.17 6.14
N CYS A 296 12.35 45.05 5.43
CA CYS A 296 10.89 44.96 5.26
C CYS A 296 10.54 44.67 3.80
#